data_AF-A0A6A3EX87-F1
#
_entry.id   AF-A0A6A3EX87-F1
#
_cell.length_a   1.000
_cell.length_b   1.000
_cell.length_c   1.000
_cell.angle_alpha   90.00
_cell.angle_beta   90.00
_cell.angle_gamma   90.00
#
_symmetry.space_group_name_H-M   'P 1'
#
loop_
_entity.id
_entity.type
_entity.pdbx_description
1 polymer ?
#
loop_
_entity_poly.entity_id
_entity_poly.type
_entity_poly.pdbx_seq_one_letter_code
_entity_poly.pdbx_strand_id
1 'polypeptide(L)'
;MMESSAPSTTTPQPRPRGEGTARSHTQQPPQSAPRVGSPRAGVRRSPRLAQEQSTPAPTAPSLSTRGAPGSVATSPSPGTATVSPSSSTPLPSTTQTTTQSVATATDSRRHQLVVRPIIKKTHAQQERSCEQLDDVVFNGATFGDIITKIWEHLSSRVKARAVKMDGVWTTQVPTKLQWPKMMQFKHNRHLVDSAKSEAAWDKWLQAMQGETVLLLVYVYGVAIGKGQDLKEFEKACIVPEETDRAGATAESGLHEVVEKLQSKWGQVFQANAVVWRMWANHVTRNLNRSTWDAAIAEPPPAQVACLLQAADSRVEEHVANVSRSASMALDCVNASIAGNKQLRKDWKAFGRRLDDQDTALVTHKSDIEAFINGVLPPRDVID
;
A
#
# COMPACT_ATOMS: atom_id res chain seq x y z
N MET A 1 -18.96 -24.79 -52.15
CA MET A 1 -19.67 -24.60 -50.87
C MET A 1 -19.68 -23.12 -50.57
N MET A 2 -20.90 -22.58 -50.54
CA MET A 2 -21.40 -21.24 -50.18
C MET A 2 -20.43 -20.07 -49.96
N GLU A 3 -20.60 -19.07 -50.84
CA GLU A 3 -20.44 -17.64 -50.64
C GLU A 3 -21.85 -17.04 -50.38
N SER A 4 -22.04 -16.19 -49.36
CA SER A 4 -23.15 -15.21 -49.23
C SER A 4 -23.04 -14.51 -47.86
N SER A 5 -22.83 -13.19 -47.81
CA SER A 5 -23.83 -12.11 -47.94
C SER A 5 -24.56 -11.79 -46.63
N ALA A 6 -24.33 -10.59 -46.11
CA ALA A 6 -25.27 -9.85 -45.23
C ALA A 6 -26.53 -9.47 -46.05
N PRO A 7 -27.71 -9.06 -45.48
CA PRO A 7 -27.85 -7.85 -44.65
C PRO A 7 -29.06 -7.80 -43.65
N SER A 8 -29.23 -6.62 -43.03
CA SER A 8 -30.49 -5.94 -42.65
C SER A 8 -31.03 -6.01 -41.21
N THR A 9 -30.83 -4.88 -40.54
CA THR A 9 -31.78 -4.03 -39.78
C THR A 9 -33.23 -4.50 -39.63
N THR A 10 -33.76 -4.53 -38.39
CA THR A 10 -35.19 -4.34 -38.10
C THR A 10 -35.41 -3.83 -36.67
N THR A 11 -36.01 -2.64 -36.58
CA THR A 11 -36.65 -2.01 -35.41
C THR A 11 -37.95 -2.72 -35.05
N PRO A 12 -38.39 -2.69 -33.77
CA PRO A 12 -39.82 -2.71 -33.46
C PRO A 12 -40.28 -1.46 -32.69
N GLN A 13 -41.29 -0.80 -33.25
CA GLN A 13 -42.16 0.22 -32.63
C GLN A 13 -43.41 -0.47 -31.99
N PRO A 14 -44.35 0.22 -31.30
CA PRO A 14 -44.95 -0.20 -30.05
C PRO A 14 -46.46 -0.53 -30.18
N ARG A 15 -47.13 -0.87 -29.05
CA ARG A 15 -48.59 -0.71 -28.76
C ARG A 15 -48.94 -1.42 -27.43
N PRO A 16 -50.12 -1.20 -26.81
CA PRO A 16 -50.84 0.06 -26.59
C PRO A 16 -51.32 0.22 -25.12
N ARG A 17 -51.85 1.43 -24.84
CA ARG A 17 -52.67 1.80 -23.68
C ARG A 17 -53.93 0.94 -23.55
N GLY A 18 -54.31 0.65 -22.30
CA GLY A 18 -55.67 0.38 -21.85
C GLY A 18 -56.01 1.33 -20.71
N GLU A 19 -57.08 2.10 -20.87
CA GLU A 19 -57.60 3.13 -19.98
C GLU A 19 -58.37 2.55 -18.79
N GLY A 20 -58.38 3.29 -17.68
CA GLY A 20 -59.22 3.05 -16.51
C GLY A 20 -59.47 4.36 -15.76
N THR A 21 -60.68 4.88 -15.92
CA THR A 21 -61.19 6.22 -15.62
C THR A 21 -61.72 6.38 -14.19
N ALA A 22 -61.49 7.54 -13.54
CA ALA A 22 -62.38 8.29 -12.61
C ALA A 22 -61.55 9.44 -11.96
N ARG A 23 -61.70 10.75 -12.24
CA ARG A 23 -62.80 11.72 -11.96
C ARG A 23 -63.46 11.53 -10.58
N SER A 24 -63.68 12.49 -9.68
CA SER A 24 -63.38 13.92 -9.49
C SER A 24 -63.97 14.30 -8.11
N HIS A 25 -63.43 15.27 -7.37
CA HIS A 25 -64.16 16.37 -6.66
C HIS A 25 -63.38 16.97 -5.45
N THR A 26 -62.95 18.21 -5.65
CA THR A 26 -63.24 19.43 -4.85
C THR A 26 -63.47 19.34 -3.34
N GLN A 27 -62.64 20.05 -2.54
CA GLN A 27 -63.02 21.21 -1.70
C GLN A 27 -61.90 21.59 -0.69
N GLN A 28 -61.77 22.89 -0.43
CA GLN A 28 -60.88 23.57 0.53
C GLN A 28 -61.80 24.46 1.43
N PRO A 29 -61.31 25.14 2.49
CA PRO A 29 -60.86 24.74 3.84
C PRO A 29 -61.91 25.08 4.94
N PRO A 30 -61.56 25.06 6.26
CA PRO A 30 -61.32 26.35 6.93
C PRO A 30 -60.21 26.35 8.04
N GLN A 31 -60.03 27.56 8.58
CA GLN A 31 -59.04 28.14 9.49
C GLN A 31 -59.11 27.61 10.95
N SER A 32 -57.99 27.71 11.70
CA SER A 32 -57.82 28.55 12.92
C SER A 32 -56.76 28.01 13.90
N ALA A 33 -55.87 28.91 14.34
CA ALA A 33 -54.96 28.74 15.48
C ALA A 33 -55.72 28.89 16.83
N PRO A 34 -55.04 28.71 17.99
CA PRO A 34 -54.66 29.93 18.71
C PRO A 34 -53.25 29.92 19.34
N ARG A 35 -52.88 31.15 19.68
CA ARG A 35 -51.64 31.73 20.21
C ARG A 35 -51.74 31.86 21.75
N VAL A 36 -50.65 31.66 22.49
CA VAL A 36 -50.23 32.37 23.74
C VAL A 36 -48.73 32.05 23.92
N GLY A 37 -47.76 32.90 24.26
CA GLY A 37 -47.68 34.31 24.62
C GLY A 37 -46.19 34.64 24.88
N SER A 38 -45.78 35.85 24.49
CA SER A 38 -44.48 36.49 24.80
C SER A 38 -44.53 37.16 26.19
N PRO A 39 -43.44 37.63 26.87
CA PRO A 39 -42.63 38.74 26.34
C PRO A 39 -41.14 38.90 26.76
N ARG A 40 -40.50 39.76 25.96
CA ARG A 40 -39.25 40.56 26.08
C ARG A 40 -38.87 41.16 27.45
N ALA A 41 -37.56 41.24 27.69
CA ALA A 41 -36.78 42.44 28.09
C ALA A 41 -35.27 42.14 27.82
N GLY A 42 -34.38 42.98 27.31
CA GLY A 42 -34.40 44.41 27.09
C GLY A 42 -33.50 45.16 28.08
N VAL A 43 -32.16 45.03 28.05
CA VAL A 43 -31.27 46.02 28.69
C VAL A 43 -29.99 46.25 27.87
N ARG A 44 -29.83 47.52 27.49
CA ARG A 44 -28.67 48.19 26.92
C ARG A 44 -27.92 48.85 28.09
N ARG A 45 -26.59 48.72 28.20
CA ARG A 45 -25.68 49.72 28.81
C ARG A 45 -24.22 49.28 28.68
N SER A 46 -23.45 50.02 27.90
CA SER A 46 -22.05 50.36 28.25
C SER A 46 -22.09 51.56 29.21
N PRO A 47 -21.06 51.77 30.05
CA PRO A 47 -19.95 52.61 29.60
C PRO A 47 -18.55 52.19 30.08
N ARG A 48 -17.60 52.86 29.44
CA ARG A 48 -16.13 52.91 29.51
C ARG A 48 -15.60 53.52 30.82
N LEU A 49 -14.48 52.99 31.33
CA LEU A 49 -13.38 53.65 32.07
C LEU A 49 -12.20 52.66 32.04
N ALA A 50 -11.18 52.88 31.20
CA ALA A 50 -9.96 53.63 31.52
C ALA A 50 -9.10 52.95 32.60
N GLN A 51 -8.09 52.20 32.16
CA GLN A 51 -6.82 52.18 32.86
C GLN A 51 -5.69 52.04 31.83
N GLU A 52 -4.93 53.11 31.73
CA GLU A 52 -3.65 53.23 31.04
C GLU A 52 -2.67 52.21 31.59
N GLN A 53 -1.87 51.58 30.73
CA GLN A 53 -0.46 51.35 31.07
C GLN A 53 0.39 51.28 29.80
N SER A 54 1.36 52.18 29.81
CA SER A 54 2.23 52.57 28.73
C SER A 54 3.23 51.50 28.29
N THR A 55 3.58 51.57 27.01
CA THR A 55 4.82 51.10 26.37
C THR A 55 6.05 51.70 27.10
N PRO A 56 7.27 51.11 27.00
CA PRO A 56 8.03 51.20 25.75
C PRO A 56 8.92 49.98 25.39
N ALA A 57 9.04 49.70 24.09
CA ALA A 57 10.35 49.40 23.47
C ALA A 57 11.00 50.77 23.14
N PRO A 58 12.33 50.96 23.15
CA PRO A 58 13.25 50.30 22.21
C PRO A 58 14.67 50.05 22.78
N THR A 59 15.58 49.46 21.99
CA THR A 59 16.95 49.97 21.75
C THR A 59 17.69 49.06 20.76
N ALA A 60 17.94 49.59 19.57
CA ALA A 60 19.03 49.16 18.69
C ALA A 60 20.35 49.80 19.16
N PRO A 61 21.52 49.24 18.81
CA PRO A 61 22.70 50.07 18.64
C PRO A 61 23.21 49.99 17.20
N SER A 62 23.40 51.16 16.59
CA SER A 62 24.29 51.36 15.45
C SER A 62 25.26 52.49 15.75
N LEU A 63 26.51 52.22 15.36
CA LEU A 63 27.57 53.14 14.93
C LEU A 63 28.30 54.00 15.97
N SER A 64 29.58 53.67 16.16
CA SER A 64 30.69 54.58 15.83
C SER A 64 32.02 53.82 15.79
N THR A 65 33.11 54.22 15.14
CA THR A 65 33.43 55.06 13.97
C THR A 65 34.96 54.94 13.85
N ARG A 66 35.48 54.95 12.60
CA ARG A 66 36.85 55.29 12.17
C ARG A 66 38.04 54.36 12.47
N GLY A 67 38.77 54.05 11.39
CA GLY A 67 40.18 53.65 11.45
C GLY A 67 40.76 53.08 10.14
N ALA A 68 40.86 53.88 9.09
CA ALA A 68 41.81 53.71 7.97
C ALA A 68 42.46 55.08 7.75
N PRO A 69 43.75 55.21 7.35
CA PRO A 69 44.22 54.75 6.03
C PRO A 69 45.73 54.35 5.92
N GLY A 70 46.12 53.87 4.72
CA GLY A 70 47.46 54.02 4.11
C GLY A 70 48.31 52.74 4.04
N SER A 71 48.42 52.10 2.86
CA SER A 71 49.57 52.17 1.92
C SER A 71 50.78 51.34 2.41
N VAL A 72 51.40 50.43 1.67
CA VAL A 72 52.16 50.61 0.41
C VAL A 72 52.50 49.21 -0.17
N ALA A 73 52.63 49.18 -1.49
CA ALA A 73 53.10 48.11 -2.38
C ALA A 73 54.42 47.42 -2.00
N THR A 74 54.62 46.16 -2.43
CA THR A 74 55.76 45.77 -3.30
C THR A 74 55.58 44.37 -3.89
N SER A 75 55.63 44.28 -5.23
CA SER A 75 56.11 43.09 -5.97
C SER A 75 57.62 42.94 -5.78
N PRO A 76 58.19 41.72 -5.93
CA PRO A 76 58.93 41.46 -7.18
C PRO A 76 58.90 40.01 -7.68
N SER A 77 58.91 39.86 -9.01
CA SER A 77 59.71 38.88 -9.77
C SER A 77 60.91 39.65 -10.37
N PRO A 78 61.96 39.06 -11.00
CA PRO A 78 62.10 37.72 -11.59
C PRO A 78 63.47 37.03 -11.37
N GLY A 79 63.62 35.79 -11.84
CA GLY A 79 64.91 35.08 -11.84
C GLY A 79 64.95 33.90 -12.81
N THR A 80 65.70 34.08 -13.89
CA THR A 80 65.94 33.21 -15.04
C THR A 80 66.96 32.10 -14.75
N ALA A 81 66.74 30.87 -15.24
CA ALA A 81 67.74 29.85 -15.63
C ALA A 81 66.97 28.63 -16.18
N THR A 82 66.86 28.38 -17.48
CA THR A 82 67.84 27.80 -18.41
C THR A 82 68.63 26.64 -17.81
N VAL A 83 68.21 25.39 -18.07
CA VAL A 83 69.05 24.28 -18.59
C VAL A 83 68.13 23.21 -19.21
N SER A 84 68.35 22.91 -20.49
CA SER A 84 67.98 21.62 -21.12
C SER A 84 69.28 20.89 -21.50
N PRO A 85 69.24 19.55 -21.59
CA PRO A 85 69.64 18.89 -22.83
C PRO A 85 68.60 17.82 -23.25
N SER A 86 68.12 17.78 -24.51
CA SER A 86 68.68 16.99 -25.64
C SER A 86 68.99 15.55 -25.21
N SER A 87 68.50 14.44 -25.76
CA SER A 87 68.05 13.99 -27.10
C SER A 87 67.33 12.65 -26.82
N SER A 88 66.53 11.96 -27.63
CA SER A 88 66.68 11.57 -29.04
C SER A 88 65.49 10.66 -29.36
N THR A 89 64.82 10.92 -30.47
CA THR A 89 63.89 10.00 -31.14
C THR A 89 64.68 8.82 -31.75
N PRO A 90 64.05 7.65 -31.92
CA PRO A 90 64.01 7.11 -33.28
C PRO A 90 62.64 6.52 -33.66
N LEU A 91 62.22 6.83 -34.88
CA LEU A 91 61.23 6.07 -35.64
C LEU A 91 61.90 4.78 -36.19
N PRO A 92 61.13 3.73 -36.52
CA PRO A 92 60.92 3.51 -37.95
C PRO A 92 59.53 2.98 -38.34
N SER A 93 59.19 3.21 -39.59
CA SER A 93 58.05 2.65 -40.33
C SER A 93 58.32 1.20 -40.79
N THR A 94 57.27 0.38 -40.97
CA THR A 94 56.99 -0.51 -42.13
C THR A 94 56.10 -1.73 -41.74
N THR A 95 54.85 -1.69 -42.22
CA THR A 95 54.07 -2.72 -42.95
C THR A 95 54.07 -4.23 -42.55
N GLN A 96 52.84 -4.70 -42.27
CA GLN A 96 52.19 -5.99 -42.65
C GLN A 96 52.28 -7.30 -41.81
N THR A 97 51.07 -7.70 -41.37
CA THR A 97 50.42 -9.04 -41.49
C THR A 97 50.59 -10.09 -40.37
N THR A 98 49.42 -10.66 -40.00
CA THR A 98 49.15 -11.87 -39.18
C THR A 98 49.26 -11.63 -37.67
N THR A 99 48.22 -11.81 -36.84
CA THR A 99 47.47 -13.06 -36.64
C THR A 99 46.17 -12.76 -35.92
N GLN A 100 45.15 -13.58 -36.21
CA GLN A 100 43.88 -13.66 -35.50
C GLN A 100 44.04 -13.59 -33.98
N SER A 101 43.25 -12.73 -33.34
CA SER A 101 42.72 -13.00 -32.01
C SER A 101 41.22 -12.78 -32.12
N VAL A 102 40.48 -13.88 -32.28
CA VAL A 102 39.07 -13.96 -31.90
C VAL A 102 39.05 -13.75 -30.38
N ALA A 103 39.04 -12.49 -29.96
CA ALA A 103 38.66 -12.16 -28.61
C ALA A 103 37.13 -12.21 -28.60
N THR A 104 36.58 -13.36 -28.25
CA THR A 104 35.34 -13.43 -27.46
C THR A 104 35.61 -12.75 -26.12
N ALA A 105 35.80 -11.43 -26.16
CA ALA A 105 35.68 -10.61 -24.99
C ALA A 105 34.17 -10.37 -24.84
N THR A 106 33.52 -11.18 -24.03
CA THR A 106 32.44 -10.69 -23.16
C THR A 106 33.05 -9.63 -22.24
N ASP A 107 33.43 -8.51 -22.84
CA ASP A 107 33.98 -7.37 -22.15
C ASP A 107 32.84 -6.82 -21.32
N SER A 108 32.99 -6.92 -20.00
CA SER A 108 32.05 -6.39 -19.03
C SER A 108 32.15 -4.87 -19.08
N ARG A 109 31.67 -4.26 -20.18
CA ARG A 109 31.69 -2.82 -20.41
C ARG A 109 30.83 -2.16 -19.34
N ARG A 110 31.49 -1.70 -18.28
CA ARG A 110 30.84 -0.89 -17.27
C ARG A 110 30.77 0.54 -17.80
N HIS A 111 29.57 0.93 -18.20
CA HIS A 111 29.25 2.30 -18.51
C HIS A 111 29.24 3.12 -17.22
N GLN A 112 29.72 4.36 -17.32
CA GLN A 112 29.66 5.36 -16.27
C GLN A 112 28.96 6.60 -16.82
N LEU A 113 28.00 7.13 -16.06
CA LEU A 113 27.27 8.35 -16.40
C LEU A 113 27.30 9.29 -15.20
N VAL A 114 27.82 10.50 -15.41
CA VAL A 114 27.74 11.58 -14.42
C VAL A 114 26.49 12.39 -14.70
N VAL A 115 25.61 12.50 -13.71
CA VAL A 115 24.31 13.14 -13.83
C VAL A 115 24.19 14.28 -12.84
N ARG A 116 23.73 15.44 -13.31
CA ARG A 116 23.27 16.54 -12.46
C ARG A 116 21.74 16.60 -12.46
N PRO A 117 21.06 16.18 -11.38
CA PRO A 117 19.61 16.23 -11.31
C PRO A 117 19.09 17.66 -11.14
N ILE A 118 18.00 17.98 -11.82
CA ILE A 118 17.26 19.24 -11.69
C ILE A 118 15.79 18.92 -11.41
N ILE A 119 15.29 19.33 -10.25
CA ILE A 119 13.92 19.03 -9.83
C ILE A 119 12.95 20.09 -10.39
N LYS A 120 12.00 19.64 -11.22
CA LYS A 120 11.02 20.48 -11.91
C LYS A 120 9.61 20.19 -11.42
N LYS A 121 8.86 21.26 -11.11
CA LYS A 121 7.42 21.15 -10.79
C LYS A 121 6.54 21.11 -12.03
N THR A 122 6.98 21.77 -13.10
CA THR A 122 6.29 21.79 -14.40
C THR A 122 7.27 21.57 -15.55
N HIS A 123 6.77 21.06 -16.66
CA HIS A 123 7.57 20.81 -17.86
C HIS A 123 8.21 22.10 -18.40
N ALA A 124 7.44 23.20 -18.45
CA ALA A 124 7.89 24.49 -18.94
C ALA A 124 8.71 25.33 -17.94
N GLN A 125 8.94 24.84 -16.72
CA GLN A 125 9.74 25.57 -15.73
C GLN A 125 11.17 25.79 -16.25
N GLN A 126 11.72 26.98 -16.05
CA GLN A 126 13.09 27.29 -16.44
C GLN A 126 14.09 26.63 -15.48
N GLU A 127 15.15 26.03 -16.02
CA GLU A 127 16.16 25.28 -15.24
C GLU A 127 16.85 26.13 -14.17
N ARG A 128 17.00 27.45 -14.41
CA ARG A 128 17.63 28.38 -13.45
C ARG A 128 16.81 28.61 -12.19
N SER A 129 15.50 28.38 -12.24
CA SER A 129 14.59 28.53 -11.09
C SER A 129 14.24 27.20 -10.43
N CYS A 130 14.90 26.11 -10.84
CA CYS A 130 14.69 24.78 -10.30
C CYS A 130 15.74 24.46 -9.23
N GLU A 131 15.40 23.55 -8.32
CA GLU A 131 16.37 22.99 -7.36
C GLU A 131 17.36 22.11 -8.14
N GLN A 132 18.64 22.44 -8.06
CA GLN A 132 19.71 21.64 -8.64
C GLN A 132 20.34 20.80 -7.52
N LEU A 133 20.51 19.51 -7.77
CA LEU A 133 21.22 18.61 -6.87
C LEU A 133 22.67 18.46 -7.33
N ASP A 134 23.52 17.95 -6.43
CA ASP A 134 24.93 17.67 -6.71
C ASP A 134 25.09 16.61 -7.81
N ASP A 135 26.26 16.59 -8.44
CA ASP A 135 26.61 15.61 -9.46
C ASP A 135 26.73 14.22 -8.84
N VAL A 136 26.03 13.25 -9.43
CA VAL A 136 26.02 11.87 -8.98
C VAL A 136 26.50 10.96 -10.11
N VAL A 137 27.37 10.02 -9.78
CA VAL A 137 27.94 9.06 -10.74
C VAL A 137 27.19 7.74 -10.65
N PHE A 138 26.67 7.29 -11.78
CA PHE A 138 25.98 6.00 -11.92
C PHE A 138 26.78 5.07 -12.81
N ASN A 139 27.04 3.85 -12.32
CA ASN A 139 27.77 2.83 -13.06
C ASN A 139 26.86 1.63 -13.35
N GLY A 140 26.93 1.02 -14.53
CA GLY A 140 26.12 -0.15 -14.89
C GLY A 140 26.67 -0.89 -16.11
N ALA A 141 26.27 -2.14 -16.31
CA ALA A 141 26.67 -2.91 -17.50
C ALA A 141 25.80 -2.53 -18.71
N THR A 142 24.56 -2.12 -18.46
CA THR A 142 23.63 -1.62 -19.48
C THR A 142 23.05 -0.26 -19.07
N PHE A 143 22.43 0.44 -20.02
CA PHE A 143 21.61 1.62 -19.71
C PHE A 143 20.45 1.28 -18.76
N GLY A 144 19.87 0.07 -18.87
CA GLY A 144 18.83 -0.41 -17.97
C GLY A 144 19.28 -0.46 -16.51
N ASP A 145 20.51 -0.88 -16.25
CA ASP A 145 21.11 -0.88 -14.91
C ASP A 145 21.28 0.55 -14.38
N ILE A 146 21.81 1.45 -15.21
CA ILE A 146 22.02 2.86 -14.86
C ILE A 146 20.68 3.53 -14.53
N ILE A 147 19.66 3.35 -15.37
CA ILE A 147 18.32 3.88 -15.11
C ILE A 147 17.70 3.30 -13.85
N THR A 148 17.94 2.02 -13.57
CA THR A 148 17.45 1.40 -12.33
C THR A 148 18.04 2.10 -11.10
N LYS A 149 19.37 2.33 -11.10
CA LYS A 149 20.04 3.06 -10.02
C LYS A 149 19.63 4.52 -9.91
N ILE A 150 19.47 5.22 -11.05
CA ILE A 150 18.95 6.59 -11.09
C ILE A 150 17.55 6.66 -10.50
N TRP A 151 16.68 5.72 -10.90
CA TRP A 151 15.30 5.65 -10.41
C TRP A 151 15.27 5.39 -8.90
N GLU A 152 16.01 4.41 -8.40
CA GLU A 152 16.10 4.14 -6.96
C GLU A 152 16.57 5.37 -6.18
N HIS A 153 17.59 6.07 -6.67
CA HIS A 153 18.14 7.25 -6.01
C HIS A 153 17.18 8.46 -6.01
N LEU A 154 16.44 8.68 -7.09
CA LEU A 154 15.63 9.89 -7.29
C LEU A 154 14.13 9.67 -7.16
N SER A 155 13.66 8.43 -6.98
CA SER A 155 12.24 8.09 -6.84
C SER A 155 11.57 8.85 -5.70
N SER A 156 12.27 9.09 -4.58
CA SER A 156 11.76 9.87 -3.44
C SER A 156 11.44 11.33 -3.77
N ARG A 157 12.01 11.88 -4.85
CA ARG A 157 11.75 13.25 -5.34
C ARG A 157 10.53 13.31 -6.27
N VAL A 158 10.07 12.16 -6.76
CA VAL A 158 8.88 12.01 -7.60
C VAL A 158 7.68 11.69 -6.71
N LYS A 159 6.64 12.54 -6.73
CA LYS A 159 5.49 12.38 -5.82
C LYS A 159 4.39 11.51 -6.39
N ALA A 160 4.01 11.75 -7.64
CA ALA A 160 2.96 11.01 -8.34
C ALA A 160 3.13 11.21 -9.85
N ARG A 161 2.42 10.48 -10.68
CA ARG A 161 2.31 10.80 -12.11
C ARG A 161 0.95 11.43 -12.40
N ALA A 162 0.95 12.66 -12.88
CA ALA A 162 -0.25 13.35 -13.35
C ALA A 162 -0.68 12.79 -14.72
N VAL A 163 -1.97 12.50 -14.85
CA VAL A 163 -2.58 12.06 -16.10
C VAL A 163 -3.89 12.80 -16.29
N LYS A 164 -4.08 13.44 -17.45
CA LYS A 164 -5.35 14.06 -17.85
C LYS A 164 -6.05 13.14 -18.84
N MET A 165 -7.18 12.58 -18.45
CA MET A 165 -8.06 11.78 -19.33
C MET A 165 -9.43 12.44 -19.35
N ASP A 166 -9.97 12.70 -20.54
CA ASP A 166 -11.28 13.33 -20.73
C ASP A 166 -11.46 14.66 -19.97
N GLY A 167 -10.38 15.45 -19.89
CA GLY A 167 -10.38 16.73 -19.18
C GLY A 167 -10.22 16.62 -17.66
N VAL A 168 -10.28 15.42 -17.09
CA VAL A 168 -10.15 15.17 -15.65
C VAL A 168 -8.72 14.80 -15.28
N TRP A 169 -8.20 15.45 -14.24
CA TRP A 169 -6.90 15.13 -13.67
C TRP A 169 -7.00 13.91 -12.76
N THR A 170 -6.05 12.99 -12.92
CA THR A 170 -5.91 11.78 -12.10
C THR A 170 -4.46 11.55 -11.73
N THR A 171 -4.23 10.70 -10.74
CA THR A 171 -2.89 10.31 -10.30
C THR A 171 -2.64 8.83 -10.54
N GLN A 172 -1.41 8.51 -10.95
CA GLN A 172 -0.93 7.14 -11.10
C GLN A 172 0.36 6.97 -10.31
N VAL A 173 0.56 5.75 -9.80
CA VAL A 173 1.82 5.38 -9.14
C VAL A 173 2.95 5.40 -10.17
N PRO A 174 3.99 6.23 -9.98
CA PRO A 174 5.10 6.29 -10.91
C PRO A 174 5.91 4.99 -10.83
N THR A 175 6.14 4.35 -11.97
CA THR A 175 6.94 3.12 -12.07
C THR A 175 8.15 3.36 -12.97
N LYS A 176 9.24 2.59 -12.75
CA LYS A 176 10.46 2.67 -13.56
C LYS A 176 10.19 2.55 -15.06
N LEU A 177 9.25 1.70 -15.47
CA LEU A 177 8.88 1.51 -16.88
C LEU A 177 8.40 2.81 -17.55
N GLN A 178 7.85 3.73 -16.76
CA GLN A 178 7.37 5.03 -17.21
C GLN A 178 8.37 6.15 -16.95
N TRP A 179 9.64 5.83 -16.66
CA TRP A 179 10.67 6.83 -16.37
C TRP A 179 10.73 7.97 -17.41
N PRO A 180 10.52 7.78 -18.74
CA PRO A 180 10.60 8.89 -19.69
C PRO A 180 9.52 9.96 -19.49
N LYS A 181 8.41 9.59 -18.82
CA LYS A 181 7.32 10.50 -18.46
C LYS A 181 7.62 11.27 -17.18
N MET A 182 8.63 10.86 -16.43
CA MET A 182 9.00 11.42 -15.12
C MET A 182 10.38 12.07 -15.13
N MET A 183 11.27 11.62 -16.00
CA MET A 183 12.66 12.04 -16.06
C MET A 183 13.13 12.14 -17.52
N GLN A 184 13.93 13.15 -17.84
CA GLN A 184 14.47 13.36 -19.19
C GLN A 184 15.93 13.81 -19.11
N PHE A 185 16.79 13.17 -19.90
CA PHE A 185 18.17 13.61 -20.05
C PHE A 185 18.26 14.81 -20.99
N LYS A 186 19.18 15.71 -20.69
CA LYS A 186 19.49 16.87 -21.49
C LYS A 186 21.00 17.05 -21.57
N HIS A 187 21.52 17.18 -22.77
CA HIS A 187 22.94 17.41 -23.04
C HIS A 187 23.10 18.49 -24.11
N ASN A 188 24.06 19.41 -23.95
CA ASN A 188 24.32 20.51 -24.88
C ASN A 188 23.05 21.26 -25.35
N ARG A 189 22.17 21.60 -24.41
CA ARG A 189 20.86 22.25 -24.65
C ARG A 189 19.80 21.39 -25.35
N HIS A 190 20.12 20.18 -25.78
CA HIS A 190 19.20 19.28 -26.46
C HIS A 190 18.65 18.20 -25.51
N LEU A 191 17.35 17.93 -25.59
CA LEU A 191 16.76 16.77 -24.91
C LEU A 191 17.20 15.49 -25.62
N VAL A 192 17.55 14.49 -24.82
CA VAL A 192 17.91 13.17 -25.32
C VAL A 192 16.63 12.39 -25.56
N ASP A 193 16.49 11.84 -26.77
CA ASP A 193 15.39 10.95 -27.11
C ASP A 193 15.40 9.70 -26.21
N SER A 194 14.27 9.42 -25.57
CA SER A 194 14.09 8.30 -24.65
C SER A 194 13.68 7.01 -25.34
N ALA A 195 13.27 7.05 -26.61
CA ALA A 195 12.82 5.91 -27.41
C ALA A 195 13.97 5.17 -28.14
N LYS A 196 15.22 5.41 -27.73
CA LYS A 196 16.40 4.77 -28.31
C LYS A 196 16.41 3.26 -28.05
N SER A 197 16.91 2.50 -29.03
CA SER A 197 17.27 1.10 -28.83
C SER A 197 18.44 0.95 -27.86
N GLU A 198 18.61 -0.24 -27.28
CA GLU A 198 19.71 -0.53 -26.35
C GLU A 198 21.09 -0.22 -26.97
N ALA A 199 21.34 -0.67 -28.20
CA ALA A 199 22.59 -0.35 -28.91
C ALA A 199 22.80 1.17 -29.15
N ALA A 200 21.73 1.95 -29.28
CA ALA A 200 21.81 3.40 -29.38
C ALA A 200 22.09 4.07 -28.03
N TRP A 201 21.58 3.49 -26.93
CA TRP A 201 21.92 3.91 -25.58
C TRP A 201 23.38 3.61 -25.24
N ASP A 202 23.91 2.45 -25.60
CA ASP A 202 25.30 2.10 -25.32
C ASP A 202 26.28 3.04 -26.02
N LYS A 203 26.02 3.36 -27.30
CA LYS A 203 26.79 4.37 -28.04
C LYS A 203 26.70 5.74 -27.38
N TRP A 204 25.51 6.12 -26.92
CA TRP A 204 25.32 7.38 -26.22
C TRP A 204 26.09 7.41 -24.90
N LEU A 205 26.04 6.34 -24.10
CA LEU A 205 26.78 6.23 -22.84
C LEU A 205 28.30 6.30 -23.04
N GLN A 206 28.83 5.71 -24.12
CA GLN A 206 30.25 5.85 -24.48
C GLN A 206 30.60 7.29 -24.84
N ALA A 207 29.73 7.97 -25.59
CA ALA A 207 29.95 9.36 -25.97
C ALA A 207 29.89 10.33 -24.78
N MET A 208 29.08 10.04 -23.76
CA MET A 208 28.96 10.87 -22.55
C MET A 208 30.02 10.53 -21.48
N GLN A 209 31.00 9.67 -21.79
CA GLN A 209 32.01 9.28 -20.81
C GLN A 209 32.86 10.49 -20.39
N GLY A 210 32.83 10.81 -19.10
CA GLY A 210 33.53 11.99 -18.54
C GLY A 210 32.76 13.30 -18.68
N GLU A 211 31.58 13.30 -19.30
CA GLU A 211 30.69 14.46 -19.39
C GLU A 211 29.61 14.43 -18.30
N THR A 212 29.22 15.61 -17.83
CA THR A 212 28.06 15.76 -16.91
C THR A 212 26.79 16.02 -17.72
N VAL A 213 25.86 15.07 -17.66
CA VAL A 213 24.54 15.18 -18.31
C VAL A 213 23.53 15.75 -17.32
N LEU A 214 22.65 16.65 -17.77
CA LEU A 214 21.55 17.12 -16.94
C LEU A 214 20.41 16.09 -16.96
N LEU A 215 19.82 15.81 -15.79
CA LEU A 215 18.61 15.00 -15.67
C LEU A 215 17.49 15.85 -15.11
N LEU A 216 16.50 16.15 -15.94
CA LEU A 216 15.29 16.85 -15.52
C LEU A 216 14.36 15.85 -14.84
N VAL A 217 14.10 16.02 -13.54
CA VAL A 217 13.21 15.17 -12.74
C VAL A 217 11.91 15.91 -12.48
N TYR A 218 10.81 15.43 -13.02
CA TYR A 218 9.50 16.05 -12.91
C TYR A 218 8.72 15.47 -11.72
N VAL A 219 8.42 16.30 -10.72
CA VAL A 219 7.74 15.89 -9.48
C VAL A 219 6.41 15.18 -9.75
N TYR A 220 5.66 15.66 -10.75
CA TYR A 220 4.36 15.10 -11.17
C TYR A 220 4.37 14.54 -12.60
N GLY A 221 5.54 14.45 -13.22
CA GLY A 221 5.69 14.05 -14.62
C GLY A 221 5.49 15.17 -15.64
N VAL A 222 5.79 14.86 -16.90
CA VAL A 222 5.81 15.81 -18.03
C VAL A 222 4.43 16.33 -18.45
N ALA A 223 3.34 15.68 -18.01
CA ALA A 223 1.97 16.07 -18.35
C ALA A 223 1.57 17.43 -17.74
N ILE A 224 2.24 17.85 -16.67
CA ILE A 224 2.08 19.18 -16.09
C ILE A 224 2.88 20.17 -16.94
N GLY A 225 2.24 20.76 -17.96
CA GLY A 225 2.88 21.65 -18.91
C GLY A 225 3.30 22.97 -18.27
N LYS A 226 2.33 23.70 -17.71
CA LYS A 226 2.49 25.07 -17.18
C LYS A 226 2.05 25.16 -15.72
N GLY A 227 2.31 26.31 -15.10
CA GLY A 227 1.90 26.57 -13.72
C GLY A 227 0.38 26.50 -13.50
N GLN A 228 -0.43 26.79 -14.53
CA GLN A 228 -1.88 26.65 -14.46
C GLN A 228 -2.31 25.18 -14.35
N ASP A 229 -1.74 24.31 -15.20
CA ASP A 229 -1.99 22.86 -15.14
C ASP A 229 -1.63 22.29 -13.76
N LEU A 230 -0.52 22.76 -13.18
CA LEU A 230 -0.09 22.37 -11.84
C LEU A 230 -1.12 22.76 -10.80
N LYS A 231 -1.63 24.00 -10.82
CA LYS A 231 -2.64 24.45 -9.85
C LYS A 231 -3.96 23.67 -9.98
N GLU A 232 -4.40 23.40 -11.20
CA GLU A 232 -5.61 22.61 -11.47
C GLU A 232 -5.44 21.17 -10.98
N PHE A 233 -4.30 20.55 -11.29
CA PHE A 233 -3.96 19.22 -10.84
C PHE A 233 -3.83 19.15 -9.31
N GLU A 234 -3.14 20.11 -8.69
CA GLU A 234 -2.97 20.16 -7.24
C GLU A 234 -4.34 20.28 -6.56
N LYS A 235 -5.20 21.18 -7.04
CA LYS A 235 -6.57 21.32 -6.52
C LYS A 235 -7.41 20.05 -6.70
N ALA A 236 -7.26 19.36 -7.83
CA ALA A 236 -8.08 18.18 -8.13
C ALA A 236 -7.61 16.91 -7.43
N CYS A 237 -6.29 16.74 -7.26
CA CYS A 237 -5.71 15.44 -6.91
C CYS A 237 -4.77 15.43 -5.71
N ILE A 238 -4.22 16.59 -5.31
CA ILE A 238 -3.19 16.65 -4.27
C ILE A 238 -3.76 17.27 -3.00
N VAL A 239 -4.33 18.46 -3.10
CA VAL A 239 -4.92 19.22 -2.00
C VAL A 239 -6.23 18.55 -1.57
N PRO A 240 -6.43 18.28 -0.26
CA PRO A 240 -7.73 17.83 0.25
C PRO A 240 -8.82 18.83 -0.11
N GLU A 241 -10.00 18.37 -0.54
CA GLU A 241 -11.09 19.24 -1.00
C GLU A 241 -11.48 20.32 0.02
N GLU A 242 -11.40 19.98 1.30
CA GLU A 242 -11.62 20.89 2.41
C GLU A 242 -10.46 20.72 3.42
N THR A 243 -9.89 21.86 3.84
CA THR A 243 -8.94 21.91 4.97
C THR A 243 -9.54 22.77 6.07
N ASP A 244 -9.28 22.41 7.33
CA ASP A 244 -9.76 23.19 8.46
C ASP A 244 -8.96 24.50 8.62
N ARG A 245 -9.32 25.32 9.61
CA ARG A 245 -8.64 26.62 9.87
C ARG A 245 -7.15 26.48 10.20
N ALA A 246 -6.70 25.28 10.56
CA ALA A 246 -5.30 24.96 10.85
C ALA A 246 -4.57 24.32 9.65
N GLY A 247 -5.25 24.10 8.53
CA GLY A 247 -4.68 23.49 7.32
C GLY A 247 -4.62 21.96 7.35
N ALA A 248 -5.26 21.30 8.31
CA ALA A 248 -5.40 19.85 8.32
C ALA A 248 -6.55 19.41 7.39
N THR A 249 -6.54 18.14 6.95
CA THR A 249 -7.69 17.56 6.23
C THR A 249 -8.96 17.74 7.04
N ALA A 250 -10.00 18.32 6.42
CA ALA A 250 -11.27 18.51 7.10
C ALA A 250 -11.90 17.18 7.55
N GLU A 251 -12.78 17.26 8.55
CA GLU A 251 -13.52 16.11 9.09
C GLU A 251 -14.26 15.32 8.00
N SER A 252 -14.73 15.97 6.93
CA SER A 252 -15.37 15.34 5.78
C SER A 252 -14.42 14.37 5.05
N GLY A 253 -13.19 14.81 4.74
CA GLY A 253 -12.17 13.95 4.12
C GLY A 253 -11.66 12.86 5.05
N LEU A 254 -11.62 13.12 6.36
CA LEU A 254 -11.25 12.10 7.35
C LEU A 254 -12.31 11.00 7.46
N HIS A 255 -13.60 11.35 7.42
CA HIS A 255 -14.68 10.36 7.37
C HIS A 255 -14.61 9.52 6.09
N GLU A 256 -14.32 10.10 4.92
CA GLU A 256 -14.14 9.35 3.66
C GLU A 256 -13.07 8.25 3.82
N VAL A 257 -11.92 8.59 4.42
CA VAL A 257 -10.83 7.64 4.65
C VAL A 257 -11.22 6.58 5.68
N VAL A 258 -11.94 6.95 6.75
CA VAL A 258 -12.45 5.98 7.73
C VAL A 258 -13.40 4.98 7.08
N GLU A 259 -14.34 5.43 6.25
CA GLU A 259 -15.28 4.55 5.54
C GLU A 259 -14.54 3.57 4.62
N LYS A 260 -13.55 4.05 3.86
CA LYS A 260 -12.70 3.19 3.02
C LYS A 260 -11.88 2.19 3.82
N LEU A 261 -11.29 2.60 4.95
CA LEU A 261 -10.55 1.71 5.85
C LEU A 261 -11.46 0.62 6.41
N GLN A 262 -12.65 0.98 6.89
CA GLN A 262 -13.63 0.04 7.42
C GLN A 262 -14.16 -0.91 6.33
N SER A 263 -14.39 -0.40 5.12
CA SER A 263 -14.80 -1.22 3.99
C SER A 263 -13.74 -2.27 3.63
N LYS A 264 -12.45 -1.89 3.62
CA LYS A 264 -11.35 -2.81 3.28
C LYS A 264 -11.00 -3.78 4.42
N TRP A 265 -10.98 -3.29 5.66
CA TRP A 265 -10.37 -3.99 6.79
C TRP A 265 -11.35 -4.38 7.89
N GLY A 266 -12.60 -3.92 7.86
CA GLY A 266 -13.59 -4.16 8.92
C GLY A 266 -14.00 -5.62 9.09
N GLN A 267 -13.74 -6.48 8.10
CA GLN A 267 -13.91 -7.93 8.24
C GLN A 267 -12.76 -8.61 9.00
N VAL A 268 -11.57 -7.99 9.00
CA VAL A 268 -10.35 -8.54 9.61
C VAL A 268 -10.18 -7.98 11.01
N PHE A 269 -10.40 -6.68 11.16
CA PHE A 269 -10.17 -5.93 12.39
C PHE A 269 -11.46 -5.31 12.90
N GLN A 270 -11.63 -5.36 14.21
CA GLN A 270 -12.60 -4.58 14.95
C GLN A 270 -11.91 -3.56 15.84
N ALA A 271 -12.50 -2.36 15.91
CA ALA A 271 -11.96 -1.27 16.69
C ALA A 271 -13.02 -0.21 16.97
N ASN A 272 -12.81 0.54 18.06
CA ASN A 272 -13.59 1.74 18.34
C ASN A 272 -13.43 2.79 17.24
N ALA A 273 -14.44 3.63 17.04
CA ALA A 273 -14.44 4.70 16.04
C ALA A 273 -13.20 5.62 16.15
N VAL A 274 -12.70 5.85 17.36
CA VAL A 274 -11.49 6.66 17.61
C VAL A 274 -10.23 6.01 17.04
N VAL A 275 -10.11 4.69 17.07
CA VAL A 275 -8.96 3.95 16.53
C VAL A 275 -8.97 3.99 15.01
N TRP A 276 -10.14 3.83 14.39
CA TRP A 276 -10.30 4.05 12.94
C TRP A 276 -9.93 5.47 12.53
N ARG A 277 -10.36 6.48 13.29
CA ARG A 277 -9.96 7.88 13.06
C ARG A 277 -8.46 8.09 13.25
N MET A 278 -7.83 7.42 14.20
CA MET A 278 -6.37 7.50 14.41
C MET A 278 -5.61 6.95 13.19
N TRP A 279 -6.08 5.84 12.62
CA TRP A 279 -5.53 5.30 11.38
C TRP A 279 -5.79 6.23 10.20
N ALA A 280 -7.01 6.74 10.04
CA ALA A 280 -7.32 7.70 8.98
C ALA A 280 -6.43 8.96 9.07
N ASN A 281 -6.22 9.50 10.27
CA ASN A 281 -5.28 10.61 10.50
C ASN A 281 -3.84 10.27 10.09
N HIS A 282 -3.39 9.03 10.33
CA HIS A 282 -2.08 8.59 9.88
C HIS A 282 -1.99 8.61 8.34
N VAL A 283 -3.03 8.12 7.66
CA VAL A 283 -3.13 8.11 6.19
C VAL A 283 -3.16 9.53 5.62
N THR A 284 -3.95 10.44 6.21
CA THR A 284 -4.14 11.80 5.70
C THR A 284 -3.02 12.76 6.09
N ARG A 285 -2.09 12.35 6.97
CA ARG A 285 -1.04 13.21 7.55
C ARG A 285 -0.18 13.95 6.53
N ASN A 286 0.09 13.36 5.37
CA ASN A 286 0.92 13.95 4.33
C ASN A 286 0.16 14.96 3.43
N LEU A 287 -1.14 15.14 3.67
CA LEU A 287 -2.07 16.00 2.93
C LEU A 287 -2.08 15.75 1.41
N ASN A 288 -1.64 14.58 0.96
CA ASN A 288 -1.57 14.23 -0.45
C ASN A 288 -2.62 13.16 -0.77
N ARG A 289 -3.79 13.59 -1.25
CA ARG A 289 -4.93 12.70 -1.53
C ARG A 289 -4.57 11.55 -2.47
N SER A 290 -3.68 11.78 -3.43
CA SER A 290 -3.19 10.75 -4.36
C SER A 290 -2.51 9.55 -3.70
N THR A 291 -2.08 9.68 -2.45
CA THR A 291 -1.43 8.60 -1.71
C THR A 291 -2.37 7.83 -0.79
N TRP A 292 -3.60 8.31 -0.59
CA TRP A 292 -4.51 7.76 0.41
C TRP A 292 -4.95 6.34 0.07
N ASP A 293 -5.37 6.07 -1.17
CA ASP A 293 -5.85 4.72 -1.54
C ASP A 293 -4.73 3.68 -1.43
N ALA A 294 -3.49 4.04 -1.75
CA ALA A 294 -2.33 3.18 -1.54
C ALA A 294 -2.06 2.94 -0.05
N ALA A 295 -2.09 3.99 0.77
CA ALA A 295 -1.87 3.87 2.22
C ALA A 295 -3.02 3.14 2.95
N ILE A 296 -4.26 3.25 2.47
CA ILE A 296 -5.40 2.45 2.93
C ILE A 296 -5.18 0.98 2.58
N ALA A 297 -4.48 0.70 1.48
CA ALA A 297 -4.25 -0.66 1.05
C ALA A 297 -3.22 -1.43 1.88
N GLU A 298 -2.32 -0.71 2.55
CA GLU A 298 -1.31 -1.24 3.46
C GLU A 298 -1.93 -1.67 4.81
N PRO A 299 -1.31 -2.63 5.51
CA PRO A 299 -1.73 -3.03 6.85
C PRO A 299 -1.61 -1.88 7.86
N PRO A 300 -2.30 -1.97 9.02
CA PRO A 300 -2.29 -0.91 10.01
C PRO A 300 -0.87 -0.64 10.55
N PRO A 301 -0.49 0.65 10.73
CA PRO A 301 0.76 1.01 11.38
C PRO A 301 0.86 0.38 12.77
N ALA A 302 2.06 0.06 13.24
CA ALA A 302 2.28 -0.66 14.51
C ALA A 302 1.55 -0.02 15.71
N GLN A 303 1.49 1.31 15.76
CA GLN A 303 0.81 2.09 16.82
C GLN A 303 -0.71 1.94 16.80
N VAL A 304 -1.30 1.69 15.64
CA VAL A 304 -2.75 1.43 15.47
C VAL A 304 -3.01 -0.06 15.66
N ALA A 305 -2.14 -0.91 15.11
CA ALA A 305 -2.31 -2.36 15.12
C ALA A 305 -2.47 -2.93 16.54
N CYS A 306 -1.77 -2.37 17.54
CA CYS A 306 -1.90 -2.79 18.93
C CYS A 306 -3.25 -2.44 19.59
N LEU A 307 -4.05 -1.59 18.96
CA LEU A 307 -5.38 -1.16 19.41
C LEU A 307 -6.52 -1.85 18.64
N LEU A 308 -6.19 -2.65 17.62
CA LEU A 308 -7.16 -3.41 16.82
C LEU A 308 -7.37 -4.80 17.43
N GLN A 309 -8.62 -5.24 17.43
CA GLN A 309 -9.00 -6.61 17.80
C GLN A 309 -9.28 -7.42 16.53
N ALA A 310 -9.12 -8.74 16.59
CA ALA A 310 -9.59 -9.60 15.51
C ALA A 310 -11.12 -9.58 15.48
N ALA A 311 -11.72 -9.58 14.29
CA ALA A 311 -13.18 -9.57 14.18
C ALA A 311 -13.82 -10.81 14.83
N ASP A 312 -14.99 -10.60 15.46
CA ASP A 312 -15.76 -11.61 16.19
C ASP A 312 -16.01 -12.91 15.42
N SER A 313 -16.04 -12.86 14.08
CA SER A 313 -16.17 -14.04 13.22
C SER A 313 -15.14 -15.14 13.54
N ARG A 314 -13.92 -14.76 13.92
CA ARG A 314 -12.86 -15.71 14.26
C ARG A 314 -13.05 -16.32 15.66
N VAL A 315 -13.60 -15.55 16.60
CA VAL A 315 -13.90 -16.03 17.95
C VAL A 315 -15.13 -16.93 17.90
N GLU A 316 -16.17 -16.54 17.18
CA GLU A 316 -17.37 -17.35 16.95
C GLU A 316 -17.05 -18.67 16.24
N GLU A 317 -16.20 -18.63 15.21
CA GLU A 317 -15.74 -19.85 14.52
C GLU A 317 -14.98 -20.78 15.48
N HIS A 318 -14.12 -20.23 16.35
CA HIS A 318 -13.41 -21.01 17.36
C HIS A 318 -14.37 -21.64 18.37
N VAL A 319 -15.33 -20.87 18.90
CA VAL A 319 -16.34 -21.38 19.84
C VAL A 319 -17.21 -22.44 19.19
N ALA A 320 -17.61 -22.26 17.93
CA ALA A 320 -18.38 -23.27 17.18
C ALA A 320 -17.58 -24.56 16.99
N ASN A 321 -16.29 -24.47 16.67
CA ASN A 321 -15.43 -25.63 16.50
C ASN A 321 -15.19 -26.38 17.82
N VAL A 322 -14.94 -25.66 18.92
CA VAL A 322 -14.79 -26.26 20.26
C VAL A 322 -16.10 -26.92 20.69
N SER A 323 -17.23 -26.26 20.48
CA SER A 323 -18.56 -26.81 20.79
C SER A 323 -18.83 -28.09 20.00
N ARG A 324 -18.52 -28.11 18.69
CA ARG A 324 -18.65 -29.30 17.84
C ARG A 324 -17.75 -30.43 18.33
N SER A 325 -16.49 -30.13 18.67
CA SER A 325 -15.54 -31.11 19.20
C SER A 325 -16.01 -31.69 20.54
N ALA A 326 -16.52 -30.84 21.44
CA ALA A 326 -17.02 -31.28 22.74
C ALA A 326 -18.25 -32.19 22.60
N SER A 327 -19.18 -31.85 21.70
CA SER A 327 -20.34 -32.71 21.41
C SER A 327 -19.92 -34.07 20.86
N MET A 328 -18.97 -34.11 19.91
CA MET A 328 -18.46 -35.39 19.39
C MET A 328 -17.79 -36.24 20.48
N ALA A 329 -16.99 -35.63 21.35
CA ALA A 329 -16.37 -36.35 22.46
C ALA A 329 -17.42 -36.90 23.44
N LEU A 330 -18.47 -36.13 23.73
CA LEU A 330 -19.58 -36.56 24.58
C LEU A 330 -20.34 -37.74 23.96
N ASP A 331 -20.60 -37.71 22.65
CA ASP A 331 -21.24 -38.81 21.92
C ASP A 331 -20.42 -40.10 21.98
N CYS A 332 -19.09 -40.00 21.81
CA CYS A 332 -18.19 -41.14 21.96
C CYS A 332 -18.23 -41.75 23.38
N VAL A 333 -18.26 -40.90 24.41
CA VAL A 333 -18.36 -41.35 25.81
C VAL A 333 -19.71 -42.02 26.06
N ASN A 334 -20.81 -41.41 25.58
CA ASN A 334 -22.15 -41.98 25.72
C ASN A 334 -22.29 -43.34 25.01
N ALA A 335 -21.74 -43.47 23.80
CA ALA A 335 -21.68 -44.74 23.08
C ALA A 335 -20.88 -45.80 23.86
N SER A 336 -19.74 -45.41 24.45
CA SER A 336 -18.91 -46.30 25.27
C SER A 336 -19.60 -46.74 26.56
N ILE A 337 -20.38 -45.86 27.20
CA ILE A 337 -21.20 -46.18 28.36
C ILE A 337 -22.30 -47.18 27.97
N ALA A 338 -22.97 -46.94 26.83
CA ALA A 338 -23.99 -47.86 26.31
C ALA A 338 -23.41 -49.24 26.00
N GLY A 339 -22.25 -49.29 25.34
CA GLY A 339 -21.51 -50.53 25.06
C GLY A 339 -21.14 -51.29 26.34
N ASN A 340 -20.63 -50.60 27.36
CA ASN A 340 -20.34 -51.20 28.67
C ASN A 340 -21.58 -51.77 29.36
N LYS A 341 -22.72 -51.07 29.28
CA LYS A 341 -23.99 -51.57 29.81
C LYS A 341 -24.40 -52.86 29.08
N GLN A 342 -24.21 -52.93 27.77
CA GLN A 342 -24.49 -54.13 27.00
C GLN A 342 -23.57 -55.28 27.40
N LEU A 343 -22.26 -55.04 27.47
CA LEU A 343 -21.27 -56.04 27.88
C LEU A 343 -21.58 -56.62 29.26
N ARG A 344 -22.02 -55.79 30.21
CA ARG A 344 -22.46 -56.25 31.54
C ARG A 344 -23.69 -57.16 31.47
N LYS A 345 -24.63 -56.91 30.56
CA LYS A 345 -25.80 -57.80 30.35
C LYS A 345 -25.35 -59.13 29.77
N ASP A 346 -24.47 -59.11 28.78
CA ASP A 346 -23.96 -60.31 28.12
C ASP A 346 -23.15 -61.18 29.09
N TRP A 347 -22.33 -60.55 29.94
CA TRP A 347 -21.59 -61.24 31.01
C TRP A 347 -22.52 -61.94 32.00
N LYS A 348 -23.60 -61.27 32.44
CA LYS A 348 -24.61 -61.89 33.31
C LYS A 348 -25.31 -63.07 32.63
N ALA A 349 -25.59 -62.97 31.33
CA ALA A 349 -26.18 -64.06 30.57
C ALA A 349 -25.22 -65.24 30.37
N PHE A 350 -23.93 -64.97 30.24
CA PHE A 350 -22.89 -66.01 30.23
C PHE A 350 -22.79 -66.71 31.60
N GLY A 351 -22.78 -65.95 32.70
CA GLY A 351 -22.79 -66.51 34.06
C GLY A 351 -23.96 -67.48 34.28
N ARG A 352 -25.19 -67.07 33.92
CA ARG A 352 -26.36 -67.97 34.02
C ARG A 352 -26.18 -69.28 33.25
N ARG A 353 -25.61 -69.22 32.03
CA ARG A 353 -25.34 -70.43 31.24
C ARG A 353 -24.31 -71.36 31.89
N LEU A 354 -23.31 -70.80 32.57
CA LEU A 354 -22.34 -71.58 33.34
C LEU A 354 -23.01 -72.25 34.55
N ASP A 355 -23.85 -71.52 35.28
CA ASP A 355 -24.59 -72.07 36.42
C ASP A 355 -25.53 -73.22 35.99
N ASP A 356 -26.21 -73.06 34.84
CA ASP A 356 -27.04 -74.11 34.23
C ASP A 356 -26.21 -75.36 33.87
N GLN A 357 -25.00 -75.16 33.33
CA GLN A 357 -24.08 -76.26 33.00
C GLN A 357 -23.56 -76.98 34.25
N ASP A 358 -23.20 -76.24 35.30
CA ASP A 358 -22.74 -76.83 36.56
C ASP A 358 -23.84 -77.70 37.20
N THR A 359 -25.07 -77.17 37.23
CA THR A 359 -26.24 -77.91 37.72
C THR A 359 -26.49 -79.19 36.93
N ALA A 360 -26.36 -79.14 35.60
CA ALA A 360 -26.50 -80.32 34.74
C ALA A 360 -25.40 -81.36 35.00
N LEU A 361 -24.16 -80.92 35.20
CA LEU A 361 -23.03 -81.81 35.51
C LEU A 361 -23.18 -82.47 36.89
N VAL A 362 -23.61 -81.73 37.90
CA VAL A 362 -23.92 -82.29 39.24
C VAL A 362 -25.03 -83.33 39.15
N THR A 363 -26.07 -83.06 38.37
CA THR A 363 -27.18 -83.99 38.15
C THR A 363 -26.68 -85.27 37.46
N HIS A 364 -25.98 -85.14 36.34
CA HIS A 364 -25.38 -86.29 35.65
C HIS A 364 -24.43 -87.09 36.54
N LYS A 365 -23.63 -86.43 37.38
CA LYS A 365 -22.78 -87.10 38.35
C LYS A 365 -23.61 -87.92 39.34
N SER A 366 -24.66 -87.34 39.90
CA SER A 366 -25.57 -88.04 40.82
C SER A 366 -26.21 -89.26 40.17
N ASP A 367 -26.65 -89.14 38.91
CA ASP A 367 -27.24 -90.26 38.15
C ASP A 367 -26.23 -91.40 37.95
N ILE A 368 -24.97 -91.07 37.62
CA ILE A 368 -23.88 -92.04 37.49
C ILE A 368 -23.57 -92.71 38.82
N GLU A 369 -23.48 -91.95 39.92
CA GLU A 369 -23.22 -92.49 41.26
C GLU A 369 -24.34 -93.43 41.73
N ALA A 370 -25.60 -93.08 41.47
CA ALA A 370 -26.75 -93.93 41.76
C ALA A 370 -26.72 -95.24 40.96
N PHE A 371 -26.37 -95.17 39.67
CA PHE A 371 -26.18 -96.34 38.83
C PHE A 371 -25.09 -97.27 39.37
N ILE A 372 -23.93 -96.71 39.75
CA ILE A 372 -22.82 -97.50 40.34
C ILE A 372 -23.29 -98.21 41.62
N ASN A 373 -24.01 -97.51 42.50
CA ASN A 373 -24.50 -98.09 43.75
C ASN A 373 -25.57 -99.16 43.54
N GLY A 374 -26.40 -99.05 42.49
CA GLY A 374 -27.44 -100.04 42.16
C GLY A 374 -26.93 -101.33 41.49
N VAL A 375 -25.70 -101.32 40.95
CA VAL A 375 -25.08 -102.48 40.28
C VAL A 375 -24.29 -103.37 41.26
N LEU A 376 -23.98 -102.91 42.47
CA LEU A 376 -23.32 -103.71 43.50
C LEU A 376 -24.34 -104.64 44.22
N PRO A 377 -24.11 -105.96 44.33
CA PRO A 377 -24.99 -106.85 45.08
C PRO A 377 -24.94 -106.54 46.59
N PRO A 378 -26.00 -106.89 47.37
CA PRO A 378 -25.97 -106.73 48.81
C PRO A 378 -24.73 -107.41 49.38
N ARG A 379 -23.95 -106.70 50.22
CA ARG A 379 -23.02 -107.39 51.11
C ARG A 379 -23.86 -108.10 52.15
N ASP A 380 -24.29 -109.31 51.83
CA ASP A 380 -24.81 -110.23 52.83
C ASP A 380 -23.70 -110.55 53.83
N VAL A 381 -24.11 -110.40 55.08
CA VAL A 381 -23.46 -110.79 56.32
C VAL A 381 -23.05 -112.26 56.24
N ILE A 382 -21.81 -112.56 56.61
CA ILE A 382 -21.41 -113.86 57.16
C ILE A 382 -20.61 -113.56 58.44
N ASP A 383 -21.01 -114.25 59.52
CA ASP A 383 -20.52 -114.23 60.91
C ASP A 383 -19.11 -113.67 61.19
#